data_AF-A0ABD3ATM6-F1
#
_entry.id   AF-A0ABD3ATM6-F1
#
_cell.length_a   1.000
_cell.length_b   1.000
_cell.length_c   1.000
_cell.angle_alpha   90.00
_cell.angle_beta   90.00
_cell.angle_gamma   90.00
#
_symmetry.space_group_name_H-M   'P 1'
#
loop_
_entity.id
_entity.type
_entity.pdbx_description
1 polymer ?
#
loop_
_entity_poly.entity_id
_entity_poly.type
_entity_poly.pdbx_seq_one_letter_code
_entity_poly.pdbx_strand_id
1 'polypeptide(L)'
;MIVGEMASKNIIADLKKGEKMNGTNYDIWLRKVMYFLNKQELLDHLTNSMIPPEAGNTAQYRRDLEAFEAYKKRDRSVHFTLLSCMHDDLIGEFEPFPTAKEIGISSVSNSMAQ
;
A
#
# COMPACT_ATOMS: atom_id res chain seq x y z
N MET A 1 17.79 12.82 11.79
CA MET A 1 16.85 12.04 10.96
C MET A 1 15.44 12.58 11.19
N ILE A 2 15.03 13.66 10.51
CA ILE A 2 13.69 14.30 10.69
C ILE A 2 13.03 14.61 9.32
N VAL A 3 13.83 14.78 8.27
CA VAL A 3 13.35 15.17 6.93
C VAL A 3 12.48 14.09 6.27
N GLY A 4 12.81 12.80 6.42
CA GLY A 4 12.05 11.70 5.82
C GLY A 4 10.67 11.47 6.46
N GLU A 5 10.55 11.67 7.78
CA GLU A 5 9.28 11.49 8.49
C GLU A 5 8.30 12.64 8.22
N MET A 6 8.80 13.87 8.10
CA MET A 6 7.98 15.05 7.81
C MET A 6 7.49 15.05 6.36
N ALA A 7 8.33 14.62 5.40
CA ALA A 7 7.93 14.46 4.01
C ALA A 7 6.83 13.38 3.86
N SER A 8 6.98 12.22 4.50
CA SER A 8 5.97 11.15 4.44
C SER A 8 4.61 11.59 5.03
N LYS A 9 4.61 12.31 6.17
CA LYS A 9 3.40 12.83 6.82
C LYS A 9 2.62 13.83 5.95
N ASN A 10 3.32 14.76 5.29
CA ASN A 10 2.68 15.75 4.42
C ASN A 10 2.03 15.08 3.21
N ILE A 11 2.72 14.12 2.59
CA ILE A 11 2.20 13.45 1.41
C ILE A 11 0.94 12.65 1.80
N ILE A 12 0.93 11.89 2.91
CA ILE A 12 -0.28 11.18 3.41
C ILE A 12 -1.46 12.14 3.60
N ALA A 13 -1.22 13.33 4.14
CA ALA A 13 -2.25 14.34 4.29
C ALA A 13 -2.78 14.82 2.93
N ASP A 14 -1.91 14.98 1.92
CA ASP A 14 -2.32 15.35 0.57
C ASP A 14 -3.14 14.25 -0.12
N LEU A 15 -2.79 12.98 0.08
CA LEU A 15 -3.54 11.85 -0.47
C LEU A 15 -4.92 11.70 0.21
N LYS A 16 -5.01 11.99 1.52
CA LYS A 16 -6.29 12.03 2.25
C LYS A 16 -7.17 13.23 1.90
N LYS A 17 -6.56 14.36 1.51
CA LYS A 17 -7.26 15.57 1.04
C LYS A 17 -7.67 15.49 -0.43
N GLY A 18 -6.99 14.64 -1.20
CA GLY A 18 -7.33 14.38 -2.59
C GLY A 18 -8.71 13.76 -2.74
N GLU A 19 -9.19 13.74 -3.98
CA GLU A 19 -10.40 13.02 -4.34
C GLU A 19 -10.25 11.52 -4.01
N LYS A 20 -11.13 11.04 -3.13
CA LYS A 20 -11.19 9.63 -2.74
C LYS A 20 -11.69 8.77 -3.90
N MET A 21 -11.36 7.48 -3.87
CA MET A 21 -11.94 6.50 -4.79
C MET A 21 -13.43 6.40 -4.52
N ASN A 22 -14.26 6.63 -5.54
CA ASN A 22 -15.72 6.67 -5.43
C ASN A 22 -16.41 5.62 -6.31
N GLY A 23 -15.65 4.66 -6.83
CA GLY A 23 -16.18 3.57 -7.63
C GLY A 23 -16.37 3.91 -9.09
N THR A 24 -16.10 5.14 -9.56
CA THR A 24 -16.14 5.50 -11.00
C THR A 24 -14.83 6.11 -11.48
N ASN A 25 -13.85 6.29 -10.60
CA ASN A 25 -12.59 6.99 -10.87
C ASN A 25 -11.35 6.12 -10.61
N TYR A 26 -11.48 4.78 -10.74
CA TYR A 26 -10.41 3.83 -10.40
C TYR A 26 -9.08 4.12 -11.11
N ASP A 27 -9.11 4.46 -12.39
CA ASP A 27 -7.90 4.70 -13.20
C ASP A 27 -7.15 5.98 -12.76
N ILE A 28 -7.88 7.08 -12.51
CA ILE A 28 -7.33 8.34 -12.03
C ILE A 28 -6.82 8.17 -10.60
N TRP A 29 -7.59 7.50 -9.75
CA TRP A 29 -7.22 7.22 -8.36
C TRP A 29 -5.94 6.39 -8.30
N LEU A 30 -5.86 5.30 -9.06
CA LEU A 30 -4.69 4.42 -9.07
C LEU A 30 -3.43 5.15 -9.55
N ARG A 31 -3.52 6.00 -10.60
CA ARG A 31 -2.38 6.81 -11.05
C ARG A 31 -1.88 7.78 -9.97
N LYS A 32 -2.79 8.43 -9.22
CA LYS A 32 -2.44 9.31 -8.10
C LYS A 32 -1.73 8.54 -6.98
N VAL A 33 -2.26 7.38 -6.62
CA VAL A 33 -1.67 6.47 -5.61
C VAL A 33 -0.28 5.99 -6.04
N MET A 34 -0.11 5.52 -7.29
CA MET A 34 1.18 5.06 -7.79
C MET A 34 2.22 6.18 -7.77
N TYR A 35 1.85 7.38 -8.22
CA TYR A 35 2.74 8.55 -8.19
C TYR A 35 3.17 8.89 -6.76
N PHE A 36 2.23 8.85 -5.81
CA PHE A 36 2.49 9.05 -4.39
C PHE A 36 3.47 8.02 -3.85
N LEU A 37 3.22 6.73 -4.09
CA LEU A 37 4.00 5.66 -3.49
C LEU A 37 5.40 5.62 -4.11
N ASN A 38 5.52 5.94 -5.39
CA ASN A 38 6.81 6.11 -6.05
C ASN A 38 7.66 7.20 -5.38
N LYS A 39 7.07 8.35 -5.01
CA LYS A 39 7.78 9.42 -4.29
C LYS A 39 8.26 9.01 -2.90
N GLN A 40 7.64 8.00 -2.30
CA GLN A 40 8.01 7.49 -0.98
C GLN A 40 8.85 6.21 -1.02
N GLU A 41 9.24 5.75 -2.22
CA GLU A 41 9.92 4.45 -2.40
C GLU A 41 9.09 3.26 -1.86
N LEU A 42 7.77 3.38 -1.94
CA LEU A 42 6.80 2.36 -1.47
C LEU A 42 6.03 1.70 -2.62
N LEU A 43 6.33 2.07 -3.88
CA LEU A 43 5.63 1.51 -5.05
C LEU A 43 5.73 -0.02 -5.10
N ASP A 44 6.85 -0.58 -4.64
CA ASP A 44 7.08 -2.03 -4.63
C ASP A 44 6.04 -2.78 -3.80
N HIS A 45 5.38 -2.16 -2.83
CA HIS A 45 4.33 -2.81 -2.02
C HIS A 45 3.00 -2.95 -2.79
N LEU A 46 2.80 -2.21 -3.88
CA LEU A 46 1.66 -2.41 -4.77
C LEU A 46 1.87 -3.54 -5.78
N THR A 47 3.13 -3.91 -6.07
CA THR A 47 3.46 -4.83 -7.17
C THR A 47 4.02 -6.16 -6.67
N ASN A 48 4.74 -6.13 -5.55
CA ASN A 48 5.43 -7.27 -4.97
C ASN A 48 4.82 -7.70 -3.64
N SER A 49 5.20 -8.89 -3.20
CA SER A 49 4.92 -9.40 -1.86
C SER A 49 6.15 -10.14 -1.38
N MET A 50 6.50 -9.97 -0.11
CA MET A 50 7.58 -10.74 0.49
C MET A 50 7.04 -12.05 1.04
N ILE A 51 7.77 -13.15 0.81
CA ILE A 51 7.41 -14.47 1.32
C ILE A 51 8.05 -14.62 2.72
N PRO A 52 7.35 -15.20 3.71
CA PRO A 52 7.95 -15.53 5.00
C PRO A 52 9.17 -16.43 4.83
N PRO A 53 10.28 -16.19 5.54
CA PRO A 53 11.44 -17.06 5.46
C PRO A 53 11.12 -18.44 6.04
N GLU A 54 11.74 -19.48 5.49
CA GLU A 54 11.66 -20.83 6.04
C GLU A 54 12.22 -20.87 7.46
N ALA A 55 11.52 -21.56 8.36
CA ALA A 55 11.92 -21.64 9.76
C ALA A 55 13.33 -22.25 9.91
N GLY A 56 14.18 -21.59 10.68
CA GLY A 56 15.54 -22.04 10.92
C GLY A 56 16.11 -21.47 12.21
N ASN A 57 17.39 -21.79 12.48
CA ASN A 57 18.11 -21.27 13.65
C ASN A 57 19.40 -20.52 13.27
N THR A 58 19.61 -20.28 11.97
CA THR A 58 20.83 -19.67 11.46
C THR A 58 20.82 -18.16 11.65
N ALA A 59 22.00 -17.54 11.61
CA ALA A 59 22.09 -16.08 11.58
C ALA A 59 21.40 -15.48 10.34
N GLN A 60 21.36 -16.24 9.23
CA GLN A 60 20.65 -15.87 8.01
C GLN A 60 19.13 -15.81 8.25
N TYR A 61 18.54 -16.87 8.83
CA TYR A 61 17.12 -16.89 9.17
C TYR A 61 16.69 -15.69 10.01
N ARG A 62 17.48 -15.31 11.02
CA ARG A 62 17.18 -14.13 11.85
C ARG A 62 17.14 -12.84 11.02
N ARG A 63 18.11 -12.64 10.12
CA ARG A 63 18.14 -11.47 9.23
C ARG A 63 16.97 -11.44 8.26
N ASP A 64 16.62 -12.58 7.68
CA ASP A 64 15.50 -12.67 6.74
C ASP A 64 14.16 -12.44 7.46
N LEU A 65 14.03 -12.93 8.70
CA LEU A 65 12.84 -12.69 9.53
C LEU A 65 12.71 -11.21 9.90
N GLU A 66 13.80 -10.56 10.30
CA GLU A 66 13.82 -9.12 10.56
C GLU A 66 13.43 -8.30 9.32
N ALA A 67 13.94 -8.67 8.14
CA ALA A 67 13.57 -8.04 6.88
C ALA A 67 12.09 -8.25 6.53
N PHE A 68 11.57 -9.46 6.72
CA PHE A 68 10.17 -9.80 6.49
C PHE A 68 9.22 -9.03 7.42
N GLU A 69 9.53 -8.93 8.71
CA GLU A 69 8.70 -8.14 9.65
C GLU A 69 8.76 -6.63 9.34
N ALA A 70 9.93 -6.12 8.94
CA ALA A 70 10.06 -4.74 8.49
C ALA A 70 9.24 -4.47 7.21
N TYR A 71 9.25 -5.40 6.26
CA TYR A 71 8.39 -5.36 5.06
C TYR A 71 6.90 -5.35 5.46
N LYS A 72 6.46 -6.33 6.27
CA LYS A 72 5.05 -6.46 6.69
C LYS A 72 4.53 -5.19 7.36
N LYS A 73 5.35 -4.55 8.20
CA LYS A 73 4.99 -3.27 8.85
C LYS A 73 4.73 -2.15 7.82
N ARG A 74 5.55 -2.06 6.78
CA ARG A 74 5.38 -1.06 5.72
C ARG A 74 4.23 -1.40 4.80
N ASP A 75 4.08 -2.66 4.41
CA ASP A 75 2.95 -3.15 3.60
C ASP A 75 1.62 -2.81 4.27
N ARG A 76 1.49 -3.10 5.58
CA ARG A 76 0.33 -2.72 6.39
C ARG A 76 0.06 -1.21 6.38
N SER A 77 1.10 -0.38 6.42
CA SER A 77 0.96 1.08 6.36
C SER A 77 0.45 1.55 5.00
N VAL A 78 0.93 0.95 3.90
CA VAL A 78 0.45 1.24 2.54
C VAL A 78 -0.99 0.78 2.41
N HIS A 79 -1.31 -0.46 2.82
CA HIS A 79 -2.66 -1.01 2.83
C HIS A 79 -3.67 -0.07 3.52
N PHE A 80 -3.40 0.36 4.75
CA PHE A 80 -4.29 1.31 5.44
C PHE A 80 -4.37 2.68 4.76
N THR A 81 -3.27 3.14 4.16
CA THR A 81 -3.28 4.40 3.41
C THR A 81 -4.21 4.30 2.22
N LEU A 82 -4.15 3.20 1.45
CA LEU A 82 -5.05 2.93 0.33
C LEU A 82 -6.51 2.95 0.77
N LEU A 83 -6.87 2.19 1.81
CA LEU A 83 -8.24 2.16 2.34
C LEU A 83 -8.71 3.55 2.78
N SER A 84 -7.85 4.33 3.45
CA SER A 84 -8.21 5.69 3.89
C SER A 84 -8.48 6.68 2.75
N CYS A 85 -8.03 6.34 1.55
CA CYS A 85 -8.21 7.13 0.33
C CYS A 85 -9.41 6.65 -0.51
N MET A 86 -10.25 5.78 0.06
CA MET A 86 -11.52 5.33 -0.52
C MET A 86 -12.68 6.04 0.19
N HIS A 87 -13.81 6.16 -0.50
CA HIS A 87 -15.07 6.49 0.17
C HIS A 87 -15.46 5.37 1.13
N ASP A 88 -16.14 5.75 2.22
CA ASP A 88 -16.37 4.87 3.37
C ASP A 88 -17.24 3.65 3.02
N ASP A 89 -18.13 3.79 2.03
CA ASP A 89 -18.94 2.71 1.46
C ASP A 89 -18.10 1.66 0.72
N LEU A 90 -16.98 2.06 0.11
CA LEU A 90 -16.07 1.17 -0.61
C LEU A 90 -15.01 0.51 0.28
N ILE A 91 -14.75 1.04 1.48
CA ILE A 91 -13.73 0.47 2.38
C ILE A 91 -14.04 -1.01 2.65
N GLY A 92 -15.30 -1.35 2.90
CA GLY A 92 -15.72 -2.73 3.18
C GLY A 92 -15.54 -3.70 2.00
N GLU A 93 -15.52 -3.20 0.76
CA GLU A 93 -15.25 -4.02 -0.42
C GLU A 93 -13.76 -4.40 -0.52
N PHE A 94 -12.88 -3.53 -0.04
CA PHE A 94 -11.43 -3.70 -0.15
C PHE A 94 -10.75 -4.21 1.13
N GLU A 95 -11.41 -4.09 2.29
CA GLU A 95 -10.91 -4.59 3.58
C GLU A 95 -10.56 -6.10 3.59
N PRO A 96 -11.25 -6.99 2.84
CA PRO A 96 -10.88 -8.39 2.76
C PRO A 96 -9.54 -8.67 2.07
N PHE A 97 -8.95 -7.71 1.34
CA PHE A 97 -7.66 -7.90 0.66
C PHE A 97 -6.51 -7.70 1.67
N PRO A 98 -5.75 -8.75 2.05
CA PRO A 98 -4.80 -8.65 3.15
C PRO A 98 -3.55 -7.80 2.83
N THR A 99 -3.26 -7.52 1.57
CA THR A 99 -2.06 -6.79 1.14
C THR A 99 -2.37 -5.57 0.28
N ALA A 100 -1.45 -4.59 0.28
CA ALA A 100 -1.54 -3.44 -0.60
C ALA A 100 -1.58 -3.84 -2.09
N LYS A 101 -0.85 -4.89 -2.45
CA LYS A 101 -0.84 -5.46 -3.80
C LYS A 101 -2.20 -5.95 -4.26
N GLU A 102 -2.93 -6.68 -3.42
CA GLU A 102 -4.25 -7.21 -3.78
C GLU A 102 -5.27 -6.10 -3.97
N ILE A 103 -5.22 -5.04 -3.15
CA ILE A 103 -6.01 -3.82 -3.39
C ILE A 103 -5.68 -3.25 -4.77
N GLY A 104 -4.39 -3.09 -5.10
CA GLY A 104 -3.96 -2.57 -6.39
C GLY A 104 -4.47 -3.39 -7.58
N ILE A 105 -4.37 -4.72 -7.51
CA ILE A 105 -4.86 -5.63 -8.56
C ILE A 105 -6.38 -5.53 -8.70
N SER A 106 -7.11 -5.46 -7.59
CA SER A 106 -8.56 -5.30 -7.58
C SER A 106 -8.98 -3.97 -8.22
N SER A 107 -8.31 -2.87 -7.87
CA SER A 107 -8.56 -1.55 -8.47
C SER A 107 -8.31 -1.54 -9.99
N VAL A 108 -7.27 -2.21 -10.48
CA VAL A 108 -7.01 -2.35 -11.93
C VAL A 108 -8.14 -3.13 -12.60
N SER A 109 -8.58 -4.23 -11.99
CA SER A 109 -9.65 -5.07 -12.53
C SER A 109 -10.96 -4.29 -12.66
N ASN A 110 -11.32 -3.52 -11.63
CA ASN A 110 -12.53 -2.68 -11.65
C ASN A 110 -12.41 -1.53 -12.66
N SER A 111 -11.21 -0.95 -12.84
CA SER A 111 -10.97 0.06 -13.88
C SER A 111 -11.17 -0.48 -15.29
N MET A 112 -10.91 -1.77 -15.55
CA MET A 112 -11.10 -2.37 -16.87
C MET A 112 -12.55 -2.78 -17.14
N ALA A 113 -13.38 -2.85 -16.10
CA ALA A 113 -14.78 -3.26 -16.19
C ALA A 113 -15.76 -2.09 -16.44
N GLN A 114 -15.25 -0.86 -16.51
CA GLN A 114 -16.00 0.38 -16.75
C GLN A 114 -15.86 0.84 -18.19
#